data_AF-A0A9J6E1R9-F1
#
_entry.id   AF-A0A9J6E1R9-F1
#
_cell.length_a   1.000
_cell.length_b   1.000
_cell.length_c   1.000
_cell.angle_alpha   90.00
_cell.angle_beta   90.00
_cell.angle_gamma   90.00
#
_symmetry.space_group_name_H-M   'P 1'
#
loop_
_entity.id
_entity.type
_entity.pdbx_description
1 polymer ?
#
loop_
_entity_poly.entity_id
_entity_poly.type
_entity_poly.pdbx_seq_one_letter_code
_entity_poly.pdbx_strand_id
1 'polypeptide(L)'
;MATLAEPDRGVGEVSNSNVPERGTGSRGDGKSLQSPPRWALQLHSIPKRRKLVHDVFPARDDGEAQTICNDIIRGFEQGPTQYGVAAVALHTRGTTLPHVHVLHDCSWSNGTCRCVIFAGFVRRLNRSSIWSTNASAWDLYNLVQYLNSQPRLLEYLKVGGSDWGRDIRNEVLGQFQGPGHEPGRVLEILHPKLPHSVACDDAHGGQTSGGDADKVCTRKGTKCRKRAKGASEESIYDWPRENPVSPLTNIVRTPKWLADPVFRFIRLDDKRLQRAIQVFNDEMCSYSTLDFIEMYKNTQPLFDAPHGNLATFYMDVPASFDAMMELLNFQFYGIHEEVSAFVNNLYSLVEKAIPKKIAWKSCPLRDTVGRRILVWNEPNCESSAFDTVKKIFGGDVDSVAVKYTADQTISRTPVIVLSNNEVFPDDEAFNHRMWRYKWRACPPLKKYKKIHPMALVLLFDTFVMEETYVGTHQLHQ
;
A
#
# COMPACT_ATOMS: atom_id res chain seq x y z
N MET A 1 -24.88 60.05 -9.08
CA MET A 1 -24.18 61.09 -9.88
C MET A 1 -22.72 61.06 -9.41
N ALA A 2 -21.74 60.58 -10.19
CA ALA A 2 -21.19 61.22 -11.40
C ALA A 2 -20.52 62.56 -11.03
N THR A 3 -19.24 62.85 -11.30
CA THR A 3 -18.32 62.39 -12.38
C THR A 3 -16.85 62.53 -11.93
N LEU A 4 -15.94 61.59 -12.28
CA LEU A 4 -14.86 61.69 -13.29
C LEU A 4 -13.92 62.93 -13.24
N ALA A 5 -12.60 62.68 -13.14
CA ALA A 5 -11.57 63.19 -14.07
C ALA A 5 -10.15 62.61 -13.75
N GLU A 6 -9.51 61.96 -14.73
CA GLU A 6 -8.04 62.01 -14.91
C GLU A 6 -7.72 63.12 -15.92
N PRO A 7 -6.44 63.56 -16.06
CA PRO A 7 -5.70 63.07 -17.23
C PRO A 7 -4.16 62.92 -17.09
N ASP A 8 -3.67 61.79 -17.59
CA ASP A 8 -2.65 61.59 -18.64
C ASP A 8 -1.25 62.28 -18.63
N ARG A 9 -0.23 61.41 -18.81
CA ARG A 9 1.07 61.57 -19.51
C ARG A 9 2.22 62.48 -19.02
N GLY A 10 3.38 61.83 -18.82
CA GLY A 10 4.73 62.41 -18.90
C GLY A 10 5.81 61.33 -19.03
N VAL A 11 6.60 61.35 -20.12
CA VAL A 11 7.64 60.34 -20.44
C VAL A 11 9.04 60.86 -20.06
N GLY A 12 9.92 59.97 -19.58
CA GLY A 12 11.35 60.28 -19.42
C GLY A 12 12.20 59.07 -19.01
N GLU A 13 12.97 58.52 -19.95
CA GLU A 13 14.15 57.69 -19.64
C GLU A 13 15.34 58.58 -19.26
N VAL A 14 16.35 58.04 -18.54
CA VAL A 14 17.80 58.14 -18.85
C VAL A 14 18.69 57.47 -17.77
N SER A 15 19.47 56.48 -18.21
CA SER A 15 20.75 55.91 -17.74
C SER A 15 21.22 55.87 -16.26
N ASN A 16 21.55 54.64 -15.82
CA ASN A 16 22.79 54.15 -15.15
C ASN A 16 23.66 55.04 -14.23
N SER A 17 24.01 54.49 -13.05
CA SER A 17 25.43 54.31 -12.64
C SER A 17 25.66 53.36 -11.43
N ASN A 18 26.64 52.46 -11.59
CA ASN A 18 27.61 51.87 -10.63
C ASN A 18 27.14 51.22 -9.28
N VAL A 19 27.23 49.88 -9.09
CA VAL A 19 28.45 49.06 -8.77
C VAL A 19 28.92 49.25 -7.30
N PRO A 20 29.01 48.17 -6.46
CA PRO A 20 30.15 47.26 -6.56
C PRO A 20 29.93 45.75 -6.42
N GLU A 21 30.79 45.01 -7.13
CA GLU A 21 31.02 43.57 -7.00
C GLU A 21 31.90 43.22 -5.78
N ARG A 22 31.70 42.03 -5.22
CA ARG A 22 32.69 41.05 -4.71
C ARG A 22 31.94 39.88 -4.06
N GLY A 23 32.26 38.61 -4.27
CA GLY A 23 33.33 38.06 -5.10
C GLY A 23 33.06 36.60 -5.48
N THR A 24 33.91 36.08 -6.38
CA THR A 24 33.77 34.77 -7.02
C THR A 24 34.23 33.62 -6.12
N GLY A 25 33.48 32.52 -6.15
CA GLY A 25 33.82 31.25 -5.50
C GLY A 25 33.49 30.07 -6.41
N SER A 26 34.28 29.87 -7.46
CA SER A 26 34.05 28.80 -8.43
C SER A 26 34.44 27.42 -7.88
N ARG A 27 33.48 26.50 -7.87
CA ARG A 27 33.73 25.07 -8.07
C ARG A 27 32.91 24.62 -9.25
N GLY A 28 33.58 24.47 -10.38
CA GLY A 28 32.96 23.89 -11.57
C GLY A 28 32.84 22.38 -11.42
N ASP A 29 31.68 21.85 -11.79
CA ASP A 29 31.50 20.47 -12.22
C ASP A 29 30.45 20.48 -13.34
N GLY A 30 30.91 20.82 -14.54
CA GLY A 30 30.09 20.86 -15.75
C GLY A 30 29.73 19.46 -16.22
N LYS A 31 28.77 18.81 -15.55
CA LYS A 31 28.14 17.59 -16.07
C LYS A 31 27.21 17.98 -17.22
N SER A 32 27.66 17.74 -18.45
CA SER A 32 26.78 17.77 -19.61
C SER A 32 25.62 16.79 -19.39
N LEU A 33 24.39 17.26 -19.58
CA LEU A 33 23.24 16.38 -19.66
C LEU A 33 23.38 15.54 -20.94
N GLN A 34 23.97 14.35 -20.83
CA GLN A 34 23.98 13.41 -21.94
C GLN A 34 22.53 13.01 -22.23
N SER A 35 22.13 13.09 -23.50
CA SER A 35 20.87 12.53 -23.97
C SER A 35 21.00 11.01 -24.14
N PRO A 36 19.93 10.22 -23.91
CA PRO A 36 19.96 8.79 -24.21
C PRO A 36 20.19 8.56 -25.72
N PRO A 37 20.80 7.43 -26.12
CA PRO A 37 21.17 7.21 -27.52
C PRO A 37 19.95 7.15 -28.43
N ARG A 38 20.15 7.52 -29.70
CA ARG A 38 19.07 7.73 -30.70
C ARG A 38 18.15 6.51 -30.85
N TRP A 39 18.70 5.30 -30.76
CA TRP A 39 17.94 4.06 -30.83
C TRP A 39 16.99 3.88 -29.62
N ALA A 40 17.39 4.31 -28.42
CA ALA A 40 16.57 4.18 -27.21
C ALA A 40 15.39 5.17 -27.20
N LEU A 41 15.54 6.33 -27.85
CA LEU A 41 14.45 7.29 -28.06
C LEU A 41 13.31 6.70 -28.93
N GLN A 42 13.60 5.73 -29.80
CA GLN A 42 12.58 5.06 -30.61
C GLN A 42 11.59 4.21 -29.77
N LEU A 43 11.80 4.04 -28.47
CA LEU A 43 10.77 3.53 -27.54
C LEU A 43 9.41 4.25 -27.70
N HIS A 44 9.43 5.52 -28.11
CA HIS A 44 8.23 6.35 -28.28
C HIS A 44 7.37 5.96 -29.50
N SER A 45 7.89 5.20 -30.47
CA SER A 45 7.09 4.68 -31.60
C SER A 45 6.36 3.38 -31.30
N ILE A 46 6.57 2.78 -30.12
CA ILE A 46 5.89 1.56 -29.70
C ILE A 46 4.43 1.85 -29.34
N PRO A 47 3.46 1.01 -29.75
CA PRO A 47 2.07 1.14 -29.32
C PRO A 47 1.92 1.25 -27.80
N LYS A 48 1.27 2.32 -27.35
CA LYS A 48 0.88 2.50 -25.95
C LYS A 48 -0.05 1.36 -25.53
N ARG A 49 0.10 0.85 -24.29
CA ARG A 49 -0.55 -0.36 -23.71
C ARG A 49 0.12 -1.71 -24.00
N ARG A 50 1.40 -1.75 -24.39
CA ARG A 50 2.22 -2.98 -24.37
C ARG A 50 3.06 -3.05 -23.10
N LYS A 51 3.55 -4.24 -22.74
CA LYS A 51 4.59 -4.39 -21.72
C LYS A 51 5.92 -4.74 -22.36
N LEU A 52 6.99 -4.11 -21.91
CA LEU A 52 8.34 -4.65 -22.05
C LEU A 52 8.49 -5.79 -21.03
N VAL A 53 8.97 -6.94 -21.50
CA VAL A 53 9.08 -8.19 -20.75
C VAL A 53 10.50 -8.68 -20.89
N HIS A 54 11.14 -9.02 -19.77
CA HIS A 54 12.41 -9.73 -19.76
C HIS A 54 12.18 -11.17 -19.28
N ASP A 55 12.26 -12.11 -20.23
CA ASP A 55 12.16 -13.56 -20.06
C ASP A 55 13.57 -14.18 -20.00
N VAL A 56 13.70 -15.35 -19.36
CA VAL A 56 14.93 -16.16 -19.33
C VAL A 56 14.59 -17.61 -19.69
N PHE A 57 15.35 -18.17 -20.62
CA PHE A 57 15.19 -19.52 -21.16
C PHE A 57 16.41 -20.36 -20.75
N PRO A 58 16.27 -21.31 -19.81
CA PRO A 58 17.36 -22.18 -19.42
C PRO A 58 17.65 -23.22 -20.52
N ALA A 59 18.90 -23.61 -20.63
CA ALA A 59 19.38 -24.71 -21.47
C ALA A 59 20.20 -25.70 -20.63
N ARG A 60 20.39 -26.92 -21.14
CA ARG A 60 21.20 -27.98 -20.53
C ARG A 60 22.69 -27.80 -20.83
N ASP A 61 23.00 -27.28 -22.01
CA ASP A 61 24.36 -27.06 -22.50
C ASP A 61 24.42 -25.84 -23.44
N ASP A 62 25.64 -25.44 -23.82
CA ASP A 62 25.91 -24.30 -24.69
C ASP A 62 25.33 -24.47 -26.10
N GLY A 63 25.21 -25.70 -26.58
CA GLY A 63 24.65 -26.02 -27.89
C GLY A 63 23.14 -25.77 -27.91
N GLU A 64 22.41 -26.31 -26.94
CA GLU A 64 20.98 -26.03 -26.76
C GLU A 64 20.73 -24.53 -26.52
N ALA A 65 21.58 -23.85 -25.74
CA ALA A 65 21.47 -22.40 -25.56
C ALA A 65 21.62 -21.62 -26.88
N GLN A 66 22.56 -22.02 -27.74
CA GLN A 66 22.74 -21.42 -29.07
C GLN A 66 21.54 -21.73 -29.99
N THR A 67 20.99 -22.95 -29.96
CA THR A 67 19.80 -23.31 -30.74
C THR A 67 18.59 -22.48 -30.31
N ILE A 68 18.32 -22.36 -29.00
CA ILE A 68 17.24 -21.52 -28.45
C ILE A 68 17.43 -20.06 -28.88
N CYS A 69 18.66 -19.53 -28.80
CA CYS A 69 18.98 -18.18 -29.25
C CYS A 69 18.63 -17.97 -30.72
N ASN A 70 19.12 -18.85 -31.60
CA ASN A 70 18.92 -18.77 -33.05
C ASN A 70 17.44 -18.92 -33.44
N ASP A 71 16.70 -19.84 -32.82
CA ASP A 71 15.28 -20.05 -33.10
C ASP A 71 14.42 -18.85 -32.68
N ILE A 72 14.74 -18.23 -31.53
CA ILE A 72 14.05 -17.01 -31.06
C ILE A 72 14.36 -15.82 -31.97
N ILE A 73 15.62 -15.64 -32.39
CA ILE A 73 16.03 -14.59 -33.34
C ILE A 73 15.27 -14.77 -34.66
N ARG A 74 15.28 -15.98 -35.24
CA ARG A 74 14.51 -16.32 -36.44
C ARG A 74 13.01 -16.02 -36.26
N GLY A 75 12.46 -16.28 -35.08
CA GLY A 75 11.08 -15.93 -34.73
C GLY A 75 10.78 -14.43 -34.72
N PHE A 76 11.74 -13.57 -34.33
CA PHE A 76 11.61 -12.11 -34.39
C PHE A 76 11.83 -11.52 -35.80
N GLU A 77 12.64 -12.18 -36.63
CA GLU A 77 12.90 -11.79 -38.02
C GLU A 77 11.74 -12.19 -38.95
N GLN A 78 11.23 -13.42 -38.82
CA GLN A 78 10.16 -13.98 -39.66
C GLN A 78 8.76 -13.70 -39.13
N GLY A 79 8.63 -13.30 -37.86
CA GLY A 79 7.35 -12.98 -37.25
C GLY A 79 6.68 -11.74 -37.88
N PRO A 80 5.36 -11.59 -37.75
CA PRO A 80 4.69 -10.36 -38.17
C PRO A 80 5.31 -9.16 -37.45
N THR A 81 5.32 -7.99 -38.10
CA THR A 81 6.00 -6.73 -37.70
C THR A 81 5.48 -6.07 -36.40
N GLN A 82 4.86 -6.85 -35.53
CA GLN A 82 4.18 -6.45 -34.31
C GLN A 82 5.12 -6.15 -33.15
N TYR A 83 6.41 -6.44 -33.21
CA TYR A 83 7.36 -6.15 -32.12
C TYR A 83 8.01 -4.79 -32.31
N GLY A 84 7.70 -3.86 -31.40
CA GLY A 84 8.34 -2.54 -31.32
C GLY A 84 9.68 -2.56 -30.59
N VAL A 85 9.91 -3.54 -29.70
CA VAL A 85 11.20 -3.85 -29.08
C VAL A 85 11.39 -5.37 -29.04
N ALA A 86 12.56 -5.83 -29.45
CA ALA A 86 13.03 -7.19 -29.26
C ALA A 86 14.56 -7.19 -29.07
N ALA A 87 15.07 -7.93 -28.11
CA ALA A 87 16.51 -8.14 -27.91
C ALA A 87 16.77 -9.55 -27.38
N VAL A 88 17.85 -10.18 -27.83
CA VAL A 88 18.24 -11.54 -27.44
C VAL A 88 19.71 -11.53 -27.05
N ALA A 89 20.03 -12.07 -25.87
CA ALA A 89 21.40 -12.18 -25.39
C ALA A 89 21.69 -13.58 -24.85
N LEU A 90 22.82 -14.15 -25.25
CA LEU A 90 23.31 -15.46 -24.84
C LEU A 90 24.15 -15.33 -23.55
N HIS A 91 23.99 -16.26 -22.62
CA HIS A 91 24.74 -16.31 -21.37
C HIS A 91 25.18 -17.75 -21.08
N THR A 92 26.31 -18.13 -21.67
CA THR A 92 26.97 -19.44 -21.54
C THR A 92 28.18 -19.39 -20.59
N ARG A 93 28.95 -18.30 -20.63
CA ARG A 93 30.15 -18.11 -19.81
C ARG A 93 29.79 -17.53 -18.44
N GLY A 94 30.51 -17.96 -17.39
CA GLY A 94 30.37 -17.37 -16.05
C GLY A 94 29.06 -17.72 -15.31
N THR A 95 28.34 -18.76 -15.75
CA THR A 95 27.11 -19.26 -15.12
C THR A 95 27.18 -20.78 -14.96
N THR A 96 26.49 -21.33 -13.95
CA THR A 96 26.41 -22.78 -13.71
C THR A 96 25.46 -23.52 -14.65
N LEU A 97 24.53 -22.80 -15.28
CA LEU A 97 23.64 -23.31 -16.32
C LEU A 97 23.57 -22.30 -17.48
N PRO A 98 23.85 -22.72 -18.72
CA PRO A 98 23.67 -21.90 -19.92
C PRO A 98 22.22 -21.43 -20.07
N HIS A 99 22.02 -20.17 -20.49
CA HIS A 99 20.68 -19.63 -20.72
C HIS A 99 20.65 -18.47 -21.72
N VAL A 100 19.46 -18.20 -22.24
CA VAL A 100 19.18 -17.08 -23.14
C VAL A 100 18.30 -16.07 -22.42
N HIS A 101 18.72 -14.81 -22.41
CA HIS A 101 17.92 -13.66 -22.00
C HIS A 101 17.17 -13.09 -23.20
N VAL A 102 15.89 -12.77 -23.04
CA VAL A 102 15.09 -12.12 -24.09
C VAL A 102 14.32 -10.94 -23.51
N LEU A 103 14.49 -9.77 -24.11
CA LEU A 103 13.66 -8.59 -23.88
C LEU A 103 12.71 -8.43 -25.07
N HIS A 104 11.41 -8.24 -24.84
CA HIS A 104 10.48 -7.95 -25.94
C HIS A 104 9.25 -7.17 -25.48
N ASP A 105 8.56 -6.50 -26.41
CA ASP A 105 7.28 -5.86 -26.13
C ASP A 105 6.07 -6.77 -26.45
N CYS A 106 5.03 -6.79 -25.61
CA CYS A 106 3.94 -7.77 -25.69
C CYS A 106 2.57 -7.23 -25.25
N SER A 107 1.52 -7.72 -25.91
CA SER A 107 0.12 -7.65 -25.46
C SER A 107 -0.12 -8.59 -24.27
N TRP A 108 0.29 -8.14 -23.08
CA TRP A 108 0.23 -8.91 -21.83
C TRP A 108 -1.22 -9.07 -21.33
N SER A 109 -1.66 -10.30 -21.08
CA SER A 109 -3.01 -10.60 -20.57
C SER A 109 -3.00 -11.78 -19.61
N ASN A 110 -3.92 -11.80 -18.63
CA ASN A 110 -4.05 -12.86 -17.61
C ASN A 110 -2.72 -13.27 -16.95
N GLY A 111 -1.84 -12.29 -16.69
CA GLY A 111 -0.55 -12.54 -16.04
C GLY A 111 0.53 -13.19 -16.93
N THR A 112 0.27 -13.45 -18.21
CA THR A 112 1.17 -14.21 -19.09
C THR A 112 1.50 -13.51 -20.41
N CYS A 113 2.65 -13.86 -20.96
CA CYS A 113 3.06 -13.52 -22.32
C CYS A 113 2.40 -14.48 -23.33
N ARG A 114 1.66 -13.94 -24.31
CA ARG A 114 1.01 -14.73 -25.38
C ARG A 114 1.78 -14.76 -26.72
N CYS A 115 3.05 -14.40 -26.73
CA CYS A 115 3.86 -14.40 -27.94
C CYS A 115 4.14 -15.84 -28.41
N VAL A 116 3.63 -16.16 -29.61
CA VAL A 116 3.68 -17.51 -30.22
C VAL A 116 5.11 -17.96 -30.54
N ILE A 117 6.03 -17.03 -30.80
CA ILE A 117 7.47 -17.30 -31.01
C ILE A 117 8.15 -18.03 -29.84
N PHE A 118 7.52 -18.04 -28.67
CA PHE A 118 8.00 -18.72 -27.47
C PHE A 118 7.11 -19.91 -27.06
N ALA A 119 6.30 -20.45 -27.98
CA ALA A 119 5.61 -21.72 -27.79
C ALA A 119 6.63 -22.87 -27.84
N GLY A 120 6.43 -23.92 -27.04
CA GLY A 120 7.37 -25.06 -26.94
C GLY A 120 8.59 -24.83 -26.03
N PHE A 121 9.02 -23.58 -25.80
CA PHE A 121 10.15 -23.29 -24.92
C PHE A 121 9.79 -23.24 -23.43
N VAL A 122 10.62 -23.88 -22.60
CA VAL A 122 10.58 -23.76 -21.13
C VAL A 122 11.11 -22.39 -20.73
N ARG A 123 10.46 -21.73 -19.76
CA ARG A 123 10.82 -20.37 -19.31
C ARG A 123 10.88 -20.27 -17.80
N ARG A 124 11.71 -19.36 -17.29
CA ARG A 124 11.80 -19.04 -15.86
C ARG A 124 10.44 -18.61 -15.28
N LEU A 125 10.10 -19.16 -14.11
CA LEU A 125 8.99 -18.68 -13.29
C LEU A 125 9.39 -17.35 -12.62
N ASN A 126 8.46 -16.39 -12.59
CA ASN A 126 8.65 -14.99 -12.21
C ASN A 126 9.48 -14.17 -13.22
N ARG A 127 8.77 -13.35 -14.01
CA ARG A 127 9.30 -12.54 -15.12
C ARG A 127 9.22 -11.07 -14.76
N SER A 128 10.30 -10.32 -14.97
CA SER A 128 10.29 -8.85 -14.86
C SER A 128 9.53 -8.26 -16.05
N SER A 129 8.58 -7.35 -15.79
CA SER A 129 7.86 -6.62 -16.84
C SER A 129 7.50 -5.21 -16.42
N ILE A 130 7.58 -4.25 -17.34
CA ILE A 130 7.21 -2.85 -17.17
C ILE A 130 6.27 -2.44 -18.31
N TRP A 131 5.26 -1.60 -18.04
CA TRP A 131 4.41 -1.06 -19.09
C TRP A 131 5.19 -0.09 -19.97
N SER A 132 5.03 -0.15 -21.31
CA SER A 132 5.74 0.73 -22.24
C SER A 132 5.44 2.22 -22.02
N THR A 133 4.26 2.53 -21.45
CA THR A 133 3.85 3.89 -21.03
C THR A 133 4.62 4.42 -19.83
N ASN A 134 5.29 3.54 -19.07
CA ASN A 134 5.98 3.86 -17.82
C ASN A 134 7.50 3.69 -17.94
N ALA A 135 7.99 3.19 -19.08
CA ALA A 135 9.40 3.04 -19.37
C ALA A 135 9.92 4.29 -20.09
N SER A 136 11.04 4.82 -19.63
CA SER A 136 11.79 5.88 -20.32
C SER A 136 12.79 5.30 -21.31
N ALA A 137 13.34 6.15 -22.19
CA ALA A 137 14.46 5.76 -23.05
C ALA A 137 15.69 5.32 -22.23
N TRP A 138 15.89 5.87 -21.03
CA TRP A 138 16.95 5.44 -20.12
C TRP A 138 16.70 4.04 -19.53
N ASP A 139 15.45 3.68 -19.24
CA ASP A 139 15.13 2.31 -18.79
C ASP A 139 15.40 1.28 -19.89
N LEU A 140 15.06 1.59 -21.14
CA LEU A 140 15.39 0.74 -22.28
C LEU A 140 16.91 0.66 -22.51
N TYR A 141 17.63 1.79 -22.42
CA TYR A 141 19.09 1.82 -22.50
C TYR A 141 19.74 0.90 -21.45
N ASN A 142 19.35 1.06 -20.18
CA ASN A 142 19.90 0.28 -19.07
C ASN A 142 19.56 -1.22 -19.19
N LEU A 143 18.38 -1.59 -19.71
CA LEU A 143 18.03 -2.98 -20.00
C LEU A 143 18.91 -3.59 -21.10
N VAL A 144 19.17 -2.87 -22.20
CA VAL A 144 20.06 -3.37 -23.26
C VAL A 144 21.51 -3.44 -22.77
N GLN A 145 21.99 -2.46 -22.00
CA GLN A 145 23.34 -2.51 -21.41
C GLN A 145 23.49 -3.69 -20.43
N TYR A 146 22.45 -4.01 -19.66
CA TYR A 146 22.42 -5.24 -18.86
C TYR A 146 22.55 -6.51 -19.72
N LEU A 147 21.87 -6.56 -20.87
CA LEU A 147 21.95 -7.69 -21.81
C LEU A 147 23.30 -7.79 -22.55
N ASN A 148 23.99 -6.66 -22.71
CA ASN A 148 25.27 -6.52 -23.40
C ASN A 148 26.49 -6.56 -22.45
N SER A 149 26.27 -6.58 -21.13
CA SER A 149 27.34 -6.65 -20.13
C SER A 149 27.93 -8.05 -20.03
N GLN A 150 29.27 -8.16 -20.05
CA GLN A 150 29.96 -9.43 -19.87
C GLN A 150 29.53 -10.10 -18.54
N PRO A 151 29.35 -11.43 -18.52
CA PRO A 151 29.72 -12.40 -19.56
C PRO A 151 28.63 -12.69 -20.60
N ARG A 152 27.57 -11.87 -20.69
CA ARG A 152 26.51 -12.00 -21.70
C ARG A 152 26.96 -11.46 -23.05
N LEU A 153 26.38 -12.00 -24.12
CA LEU A 153 26.62 -11.58 -25.51
C LEU A 153 25.29 -11.21 -26.16
N LEU A 154 25.09 -9.92 -26.46
CA LEU A 154 23.91 -9.42 -27.15
C LEU A 154 23.96 -9.82 -28.63
N GLU A 155 23.13 -10.78 -29.02
CA GLU A 155 23.10 -11.30 -30.39
C GLU A 155 22.12 -10.53 -31.29
N TYR A 156 21.02 -10.03 -30.75
CA TYR A 156 19.98 -9.34 -31.53
C TYR A 156 19.42 -8.14 -30.79
N LEU A 157 19.15 -7.05 -31.51
CA LEU A 157 18.40 -5.90 -31.00
C LEU A 157 17.62 -5.22 -32.13
N LYS A 158 16.31 -5.09 -31.93
CA LYS A 158 15.38 -4.34 -32.77
C LYS A 158 14.59 -3.37 -31.91
N VAL A 159 14.54 -2.10 -32.30
CA VAL A 159 13.79 -1.04 -31.61
C VAL A 159 13.12 -0.16 -32.67
N GLY A 160 11.85 0.20 -32.45
CA GLY A 160 11.10 1.09 -33.34
C GLY A 160 10.90 0.59 -34.77
N GLY A 161 11.09 -0.72 -35.00
CA GLY A 161 11.08 -1.35 -36.33
C GLY A 161 12.46 -1.49 -36.99
N SER A 162 13.48 -0.77 -36.52
CA SER A 162 14.86 -0.84 -37.01
C SER A 162 15.69 -1.86 -36.25
N ASP A 163 16.57 -2.59 -36.95
CA ASP A 163 17.62 -3.42 -36.36
C ASP A 163 18.81 -2.52 -35.98
N TRP A 164 19.26 -2.65 -34.73
CA TRP A 164 20.36 -1.91 -34.11
C TRP A 164 21.48 -2.85 -33.60
N GLY A 165 21.37 -4.16 -33.84
CA GLY A 165 22.30 -5.16 -33.34
C GLY A 165 23.73 -5.02 -33.88
N ARG A 166 23.91 -4.38 -35.05
CA ARG A 166 25.24 -4.09 -35.62
C ARG A 166 25.90 -2.85 -35.01
N ASP A 167 25.12 -1.83 -34.68
CA ASP A 167 25.67 -0.56 -34.17
C ASP A 167 26.21 -0.71 -32.74
N ILE A 168 25.47 -1.43 -31.88
CA ILE A 168 25.88 -1.63 -30.48
C ILE A 168 27.10 -2.56 -30.36
N ARG A 169 27.26 -3.56 -31.23
CA ARG A 169 28.48 -4.38 -31.27
C ARG A 169 29.74 -3.55 -31.58
N ASN A 170 29.59 -2.44 -32.29
CA ASN A 170 30.69 -1.54 -32.64
C ASN A 170 30.96 -0.45 -31.58
N GLU A 171 29.92 0.08 -30.89
CA GLU A 171 30.11 1.04 -29.80
C GLU A 171 30.96 0.48 -28.64
N VAL A 172 30.92 -0.84 -28.41
CA VAL A 172 31.68 -1.51 -27.32
C VAL A 172 33.20 -1.56 -27.56
N LEU A 173 33.69 -1.30 -28.78
CA LEU A 173 35.13 -1.15 -29.04
C LEU A 173 35.66 0.26 -28.74
N GLY A 174 34.77 1.24 -28.51
CA GLY A 174 35.12 2.59 -28.07
C GLY A 174 35.37 2.65 -26.56
N GLN A 175 36.57 2.28 -26.11
CA GLN A 175 36.96 2.41 -24.70
C GLN A 175 36.86 3.87 -24.21
N PHE A 176 35.88 4.15 -23.33
CA PHE A 176 35.85 5.40 -22.59
C PHE A 176 36.80 5.34 -21.38
N GLN A 177 38.11 5.51 -21.63
CA GLN A 177 39.08 5.73 -20.57
C GLN A 177 38.97 7.18 -20.04
N GLY A 178 38.03 7.41 -19.12
CA GLY A 178 38.02 8.63 -18.30
C GLY A 178 39.08 8.54 -17.18
N PRO A 179 39.85 9.61 -16.90
CA PRO A 179 40.92 9.54 -15.91
C PRO A 179 40.35 9.51 -14.48
N GLY A 180 40.78 8.50 -13.70
CA GLY A 180 40.63 8.51 -12.23
C GLY A 180 39.42 7.78 -11.63
N HIS A 181 39.14 6.53 -12.05
CA HIS A 181 38.26 5.63 -11.29
C HIS A 181 38.96 4.32 -10.92
N GLU A 182 39.06 4.04 -9.62
CA GLU A 182 39.65 2.79 -9.12
C GLU A 182 38.77 1.58 -9.45
N PRO A 183 39.36 0.37 -9.60
CA PRO A 183 38.62 -0.86 -9.89
C PRO A 183 37.88 -1.38 -8.64
N GLY A 184 36.84 -0.65 -8.22
CA GLY A 184 36.11 -0.93 -6.97
C GLY A 184 34.65 -0.49 -6.92
N ARG A 185 34.12 0.22 -7.94
CA ARG A 185 32.68 0.52 -8.03
C ARG A 185 31.94 -0.44 -8.95
N VAL A 186 31.26 -1.40 -8.33
CA VAL A 186 30.05 -2.00 -8.90
C VAL A 186 29.04 -0.88 -9.18
N LEU A 187 28.44 -0.87 -10.36
CA LEU A 187 27.44 0.11 -10.80
C LEU A 187 26.10 -0.10 -10.08
N GLU A 188 26.02 0.26 -8.81
CA GLU A 188 24.76 0.68 -8.22
C GLU A 188 24.38 2.06 -8.77
N ILE A 189 23.29 2.14 -9.53
CA ILE A 189 22.07 2.90 -9.19
C ILE A 189 21.12 2.88 -10.40
N LEU A 190 20.10 2.04 -10.31
CA LEU A 190 18.73 2.41 -10.68
C LEU A 190 17.89 2.18 -9.43
N HIS A 191 17.37 3.25 -8.82
CA HIS A 191 16.57 3.17 -7.59
C HIS A 191 15.19 2.51 -7.84
N PRO A 192 14.53 1.96 -6.81
CA PRO A 192 14.05 0.58 -6.93
C PRO A 192 12.52 0.46 -7.04
N LYS A 193 12.02 0.05 -8.22
CA LYS A 193 10.69 -0.61 -8.38
C LYS A 193 10.70 -1.78 -9.38
N LEU A 194 11.82 -2.50 -9.46
CA LEU A 194 11.85 -3.88 -9.92
C LEU A 194 12.12 -4.76 -8.69
N PRO A 195 11.32 -5.81 -8.40
CA PRO A 195 11.64 -6.72 -7.31
C PRO A 195 13.00 -7.37 -7.62
N HIS A 196 13.86 -7.51 -6.60
CA HIS A 196 15.15 -8.18 -6.74
C HIS A 196 14.98 -9.58 -7.32
N SER A 197 15.18 -9.71 -8.64
CA SER A 197 15.54 -10.98 -9.24
C SER A 197 16.90 -11.33 -8.68
N VAL A 198 17.00 -12.46 -7.97
CA VAL A 198 18.29 -13.05 -7.61
C VAL A 198 19.16 -13.07 -8.87
N ALA A 199 20.26 -12.31 -8.82
CA ALA A 199 21.31 -12.38 -9.82
C ALA A 199 21.94 -13.75 -9.68
N CYS A 200 21.86 -14.55 -10.76
CA CYS A 200 22.75 -15.64 -11.19
C CYS A 200 23.32 -16.68 -10.18
N ASP A 201 22.91 -16.68 -8.91
CA ASP A 201 23.40 -17.60 -7.88
C ASP A 201 22.50 -18.85 -7.80
N ASP A 202 23.08 -19.97 -8.25
CA ASP A 202 22.83 -21.37 -7.91
C ASP A 202 21.40 -21.94 -7.83
N ALA A 203 21.06 -22.74 -8.85
CA ALA A 203 19.88 -23.59 -8.87
C ALA A 203 20.21 -25.04 -8.44
N HIS A 204 20.14 -25.31 -7.13
CA HIS A 204 19.98 -26.66 -6.55
C HIS A 204 18.93 -26.56 -5.43
N GLY A 205 17.89 -27.39 -5.32
CA GLY A 205 17.34 -28.43 -6.19
C GLY A 205 15.96 -28.82 -5.61
N GLY A 206 15.07 -29.44 -6.40
CA GLY A 206 13.68 -29.65 -5.93
C GLY A 206 12.87 -30.61 -6.77
N GLN A 207 13.31 -31.87 -6.87
CA GLN A 207 12.44 -32.97 -7.29
C GLN A 207 11.59 -33.44 -6.10
N THR A 208 10.28 -33.54 -6.31
CA THR A 208 9.46 -34.57 -5.66
C THR A 208 9.80 -35.92 -6.32
N SER A 209 9.80 -37.09 -5.68
CA SER A 209 8.96 -37.55 -4.57
C SER A 209 9.55 -38.79 -3.87
N GLY A 210 9.32 -38.94 -2.56
CA GLY A 210 9.09 -40.25 -1.90
C GLY A 210 10.29 -41.13 -1.49
N GLY A 211 10.18 -41.76 -0.31
CA GLY A 211 10.86 -43.04 0.01
C GLY A 211 12.00 -43.02 1.03
N ASP A 212 11.61 -42.99 2.32
CA ASP A 212 12.14 -43.76 3.47
C ASP A 212 13.66 -43.90 3.81
N ALA A 213 13.89 -44.32 5.05
CA ALA A 213 15.12 -44.81 5.69
C ALA A 213 16.19 -43.80 6.20
N ASP A 214 16.54 -44.01 7.47
CA ASP A 214 17.60 -43.33 8.23
C ASP A 214 18.97 -43.32 7.55
N LYS A 215 19.68 -42.19 7.69
CA LYS A 215 21.08 -42.19 8.12
C LYS A 215 21.56 -40.83 8.62
N VAL A 216 21.89 -40.79 9.92
CA VAL A 216 22.70 -39.75 10.54
C VAL A 216 24.04 -39.64 9.81
N CYS A 217 24.41 -38.44 9.33
CA CYS A 217 25.79 -38.14 8.98
C CYS A 217 26.13 -36.68 9.33
N THR A 218 26.73 -36.48 10.49
CA THR A 218 27.22 -35.20 10.97
C THR A 218 28.44 -34.72 10.18
N ARG A 219 28.34 -33.60 9.46
CA ARG A 219 29.52 -32.85 8.98
C ARG A 219 29.46 -31.39 9.41
N LYS A 220 30.58 -30.92 9.98
CA LYS A 220 30.72 -29.65 10.69
C LYS A 220 30.62 -28.48 9.70
N GLY A 221 29.65 -27.59 9.90
CA GLY A 221 29.44 -26.42 9.04
C GLY A 221 30.47 -25.32 9.29
N THR A 222 31.10 -24.84 8.21
CA THR A 222 31.83 -23.57 8.17
C THR A 222 30.83 -22.43 8.44
N LYS A 223 31.16 -21.52 9.36
CA LYS A 223 30.23 -20.48 9.85
C LYS A 223 29.89 -19.43 8.77
N CYS A 224 28.89 -19.71 7.95
CA CYS A 224 28.30 -18.69 7.06
C CYS A 224 27.65 -17.60 7.92
N ARG A 225 28.03 -16.33 7.70
CA ARG A 225 27.41 -15.18 8.40
C ARG A 225 25.93 -15.10 8.03
N LYS A 226 25.05 -15.30 9.01
CA LYS A 226 23.60 -15.14 8.84
C LYS A 226 23.31 -13.75 8.26
N ARG A 227 22.86 -13.67 7.00
CA ARG A 227 22.11 -12.49 6.51
C ARG A 227 20.93 -12.28 7.46
N ALA A 228 20.67 -11.03 7.86
CA ALA A 228 19.52 -10.72 8.70
C ALA A 228 18.25 -11.21 7.99
N LYS A 229 17.47 -12.06 8.67
CA LYS A 229 16.21 -12.57 8.14
C LYS A 229 15.27 -11.38 7.98
N GLY A 230 14.74 -11.16 6.77
CA GLY A 230 13.65 -10.20 6.58
C GLY A 230 12.42 -10.63 7.38
N ALA A 231 11.48 -9.71 7.60
CA ALA A 231 10.25 -10.01 8.34
C ALA A 231 9.56 -11.20 7.67
N SER A 232 9.32 -12.24 8.47
CA SER A 232 8.50 -13.37 8.04
C SER A 232 7.04 -12.90 7.96
N GLU A 233 6.18 -13.64 7.24
CA GLU A 233 4.78 -13.20 7.13
C GLU A 233 4.12 -13.16 8.52
N GLU A 234 4.42 -14.14 9.38
CA GLU A 234 3.96 -14.22 10.78
C GLU A 234 4.34 -12.95 11.57
N SER A 235 5.59 -12.51 11.49
CA SER A 235 6.03 -11.28 12.19
C SER A 235 5.32 -10.00 11.70
N ILE A 236 4.76 -9.99 10.48
CA ILE A 236 3.93 -8.89 9.97
C ILE A 236 2.48 -9.01 10.50
N TYR A 237 1.98 -10.22 10.75
CA TYR A 237 0.68 -10.49 11.36
C TYR A 237 0.65 -10.23 12.87
N ASP A 238 1.72 -10.55 13.59
CA ASP A 238 1.75 -10.41 15.06
C ASP A 238 1.99 -8.95 15.52
N TRP A 239 2.72 -8.15 14.73
CA TRP A 239 3.04 -6.76 15.11
C TRP A 239 1.81 -5.89 15.43
N PRO A 240 0.73 -5.87 14.62
CA PRO A 240 -0.51 -5.14 14.94
C PRO A 240 -1.15 -5.57 16.28
N ARG A 241 -1.02 -6.85 16.67
CA ARG A 241 -1.57 -7.41 17.92
C ARG A 241 -0.76 -6.94 19.12
N GLU A 242 0.57 -6.89 19.02
CA GLU A 242 1.46 -6.39 20.08
C GLU A 242 1.44 -4.85 20.23
N ASN A 243 1.16 -4.13 19.14
CA ASN A 243 1.25 -2.67 19.07
C ASN A 243 0.01 -2.08 18.37
N PRO A 244 -1.18 -2.13 19.02
CA PRO A 244 -2.42 -1.67 18.40
C PRO A 244 -2.41 -0.16 18.13
N VAL A 245 -2.80 0.21 16.89
CA VAL A 245 -2.86 1.59 16.39
C VAL A 245 -4.27 1.86 15.86
N SER A 246 -4.79 3.07 16.03
CA SER A 246 -6.13 3.43 15.53
C SER A 246 -6.09 4.73 14.72
N PRO A 247 -6.38 4.70 13.41
CA PRO A 247 -6.65 3.52 12.57
C PRO A 247 -5.42 2.62 12.36
N LEU A 248 -5.63 1.32 12.14
CA LEU A 248 -4.56 0.35 11.86
C LEU A 248 -3.64 0.77 10.71
N THR A 249 -4.14 1.50 9.72
CA THR A 249 -3.36 1.99 8.58
C THR A 249 -2.26 2.99 8.97
N ASN A 250 -2.32 3.59 10.16
CA ASN A 250 -1.26 4.44 10.71
C ASN A 250 -0.06 3.64 11.25
N ILE A 251 -0.11 2.30 11.29
CA ILE A 251 1.00 1.42 11.70
C ILE A 251 2.36 1.85 11.12
N VAL A 252 2.40 2.12 9.82
CA VAL A 252 3.62 2.51 9.06
C VAL A 252 4.19 3.90 9.41
N ARG A 253 3.47 4.68 10.24
CA ARG A 253 3.86 6.02 10.70
C ARG A 253 4.36 6.02 12.15
N THR A 254 4.16 4.93 12.88
CA THR A 254 4.53 4.87 14.30
C THR A 254 6.04 4.93 14.49
N PRO A 255 6.54 5.55 15.58
CA PRO A 255 7.97 5.56 15.87
C PRO A 255 8.57 4.15 15.97
N LYS A 256 7.83 3.19 16.56
CA LYS A 256 8.26 1.79 16.65
C LYS A 256 8.47 1.15 15.27
N TRP A 257 7.52 1.31 14.34
CA TRP A 257 7.63 0.77 12.98
C TRP A 257 8.77 1.41 12.18
N LEU A 258 8.98 2.73 12.35
CA LEU A 258 10.02 3.47 11.63
C LEU A 258 11.44 3.24 12.19
N ALA A 259 11.55 2.95 13.49
CA ALA A 259 12.81 2.61 14.13
C ALA A 259 13.25 1.16 13.86
N ASP A 260 12.29 0.25 13.69
CA ASP A 260 12.60 -1.17 13.47
C ASP A 260 13.39 -1.40 12.17
N PRO A 261 14.55 -2.09 12.23
CA PRO A 261 15.43 -2.25 11.07
C PRO A 261 14.81 -3.05 9.91
N VAL A 262 13.76 -3.83 10.19
CA VAL A 262 13.07 -4.73 9.27
C VAL A 262 11.75 -4.12 8.77
N PHE A 263 10.88 -3.64 9.68
CA PHE A 263 9.55 -3.14 9.32
C PHE A 263 9.58 -1.75 8.66
N ARG A 264 10.55 -0.88 8.95
CA ARG A 264 10.62 0.50 8.44
C ARG A 264 10.56 0.67 6.91
N PHE A 265 10.91 -0.38 6.17
CA PHE A 265 10.88 -0.42 4.70
C PHE A 265 9.55 -0.92 4.13
N ILE A 266 8.73 -1.58 4.95
CA ILE A 266 7.39 -2.05 4.59
C ILE A 266 6.43 -0.85 4.65
N ARG A 267 5.67 -0.68 3.57
CA ARG A 267 4.73 0.43 3.34
C ARG A 267 3.31 -0.09 3.17
N LEU A 268 2.34 0.81 3.23
CA LEU A 268 0.91 0.46 3.20
C LEU A 268 0.45 -0.16 1.86
N ASP A 269 1.27 -0.09 0.80
CA ASP A 269 1.07 -0.78 -0.47
C ASP A 269 1.64 -2.22 -0.51
N ASP A 270 2.32 -2.69 0.54
CA ASP A 270 2.74 -4.09 0.66
C ASP A 270 1.52 -4.99 0.94
N LYS A 271 1.25 -5.92 0.02
CA LYS A 271 0.12 -6.86 0.10
C LYS A 271 0.14 -7.78 1.32
N ARG A 272 1.30 -8.01 1.95
CA ARG A 272 1.41 -8.78 3.19
C ARG A 272 0.88 -7.96 4.35
N LEU A 273 1.30 -6.70 4.46
CA LEU A 273 0.77 -5.78 5.47
C LEU A 273 -0.73 -5.51 5.27
N GLN A 274 -1.20 -5.34 4.02
CA GLN A 274 -2.63 -5.18 3.75
C GLN A 274 -3.45 -6.41 4.18
N ARG A 275 -2.95 -7.63 3.91
CA ARG A 275 -3.58 -8.87 4.40
C ARG A 275 -3.55 -8.97 5.93
N ALA A 276 -2.45 -8.58 6.58
CA ALA A 276 -2.33 -8.56 8.03
C ALA A 276 -3.32 -7.59 8.69
N ILE A 277 -3.41 -6.35 8.17
CA ILE A 277 -4.39 -5.36 8.62
C ILE A 277 -5.82 -5.87 8.42
N GLN A 278 -6.12 -6.52 7.29
CA GLN A 278 -7.45 -7.07 7.03
C GLN A 278 -7.81 -8.19 8.01
N VAL A 279 -6.94 -9.20 8.16
CA VAL A 279 -7.17 -10.32 9.09
C VAL A 279 -7.34 -9.82 10.52
N PHE A 280 -6.50 -8.90 10.99
CA PHE A 280 -6.61 -8.36 12.34
C PHE A 280 -7.84 -7.46 12.53
N ASN A 281 -8.29 -6.74 11.49
CA ASN A 281 -9.55 -6.00 11.51
C ASN A 281 -10.75 -6.94 11.61
N ASP A 282 -10.72 -8.08 10.90
CA ASP A 282 -11.79 -9.09 10.93
C ASP A 282 -11.82 -9.83 12.28
N GLU A 283 -10.66 -10.11 12.87
CA GLU A 283 -10.48 -10.61 14.25
C GLU A 283 -11.11 -9.63 15.28
N MET A 284 -10.72 -8.34 15.26
CA MET A 284 -11.29 -7.30 16.14
C MET A 284 -12.80 -7.04 15.93
N CYS A 285 -13.39 -7.46 14.80
CA CYS A 285 -14.83 -7.37 14.61
C CYS A 285 -15.63 -8.37 15.48
N SER A 286 -14.98 -9.42 15.98
CA SER A 286 -15.55 -10.45 16.85
C SER A 286 -15.34 -10.24 18.34
N TYR A 287 -14.43 -9.34 18.74
CA TYR A 287 -14.09 -9.06 20.14
C TYR A 287 -15.30 -8.58 20.98
N SER A 288 -15.15 -8.55 22.29
CA SER A 288 -15.98 -7.82 23.25
C SER A 288 -15.24 -6.58 23.76
N THR A 289 -15.91 -5.71 24.52
CA THR A 289 -15.22 -4.64 25.27
C THR A 289 -14.18 -5.22 26.23
N LEU A 290 -14.41 -6.41 26.81
CA LEU A 290 -13.46 -7.12 27.67
C LEU A 290 -12.19 -7.55 26.91
N ASP A 291 -12.32 -8.10 25.70
CA ASP A 291 -11.17 -8.47 24.86
C ASP A 291 -10.32 -7.24 24.49
N PHE A 292 -10.95 -6.10 24.21
CA PHE A 292 -10.23 -4.85 24.01
C PHE A 292 -9.50 -4.40 25.28
N ILE A 293 -10.13 -4.51 26.46
CA ILE A 293 -9.50 -4.18 27.74
C ILE A 293 -8.29 -5.09 28.00
N GLU A 294 -8.39 -6.39 27.77
CA GLU A 294 -7.27 -7.33 27.94
C GLU A 294 -6.14 -7.07 26.94
N MET A 295 -6.47 -6.82 25.67
CA MET A 295 -5.51 -6.43 24.65
C MET A 295 -4.78 -5.13 25.05
N TYR A 296 -5.47 -4.11 25.55
CA TYR A 296 -4.86 -2.85 25.95
C TYR A 296 -4.11 -2.90 27.29
N LYS A 297 -4.45 -3.82 28.21
CA LYS A 297 -3.66 -4.08 29.43
C LYS A 297 -2.26 -4.59 29.12
N ASN A 298 -2.15 -5.44 28.10
CA ASN A 298 -0.91 -6.14 27.75
C ASN A 298 -0.07 -5.44 26.66
N THR A 299 -0.53 -4.30 26.13
CA THR A 299 0.11 -3.61 24.99
C THR A 299 0.34 -2.12 25.26
N GLN A 300 1.04 -1.44 24.34
CA GLN A 300 1.16 0.02 24.35
C GLN A 300 0.35 0.59 23.17
N PRO A 301 -0.94 0.90 23.37
CA PRO A 301 -1.75 1.47 22.31
C PRO A 301 -1.23 2.85 21.90
N LEU A 302 -1.07 3.06 20.59
CA LEU A 302 -0.66 4.36 20.05
C LEU A 302 -1.86 5.23 19.62
N PHE A 303 -3.04 4.62 19.55
CA PHE A 303 -4.30 5.22 19.09
C PHE A 303 -4.07 6.13 17.86
N ASP A 304 -4.56 7.37 17.92
CA ASP A 304 -4.45 8.40 16.89
C ASP A 304 -3.39 9.46 17.25
N ALA A 305 -2.39 9.12 18.07
CA ALA A 305 -1.26 9.99 18.39
C ALA A 305 -0.14 9.80 17.33
N PRO A 306 -0.04 10.65 16.28
CA PRO A 306 0.77 10.35 15.08
C PRO A 306 2.28 10.26 15.33
N HIS A 307 2.76 10.76 16.48
CA HIS A 307 4.16 10.71 16.89
C HIS A 307 4.38 9.87 18.17
N GLY A 308 3.37 9.09 18.59
CA GLY A 308 3.45 8.16 19.72
C GLY A 308 3.54 8.76 21.12
N ASN A 309 3.51 10.09 21.27
CA ASN A 309 3.49 10.74 22.58
C ASN A 309 2.03 10.98 23.06
N LEU A 310 1.43 9.96 23.67
CA LEU A 310 0.05 10.02 24.17
C LEU A 310 -0.14 11.16 25.18
N ALA A 311 0.78 11.34 26.14
CA ALA A 311 0.65 12.32 27.22
C ALA A 311 0.62 13.78 26.73
N THR A 312 1.15 14.07 25.54
CA THR A 312 1.02 15.41 24.92
C THR A 312 -0.28 15.61 24.15
N PHE A 313 -0.84 14.53 23.61
CA PHE A 313 -1.95 14.56 22.64
C PHE A 313 -3.32 14.32 23.28
N TYR A 314 -3.36 13.42 24.26
CA TYR A 314 -4.53 13.11 25.07
C TYR A 314 -4.40 13.74 26.47
N MET A 315 -5.53 13.91 27.15
CA MET A 315 -5.56 14.05 28.60
C MET A 315 -5.19 12.71 29.27
N ASP A 316 -4.89 12.73 30.56
CA ASP A 316 -4.81 11.52 31.38
C ASP A 316 -6.20 10.86 31.50
N VAL A 317 -6.23 9.58 31.89
CA VAL A 317 -7.47 8.78 31.91
C VAL A 317 -8.49 9.31 32.95
N PRO A 318 -8.10 9.69 34.18
CA PRO A 318 -9.02 10.29 35.15
C PRO A 318 -9.64 11.61 34.66
N ALA A 319 -8.83 12.60 34.25
CA ALA A 319 -9.39 13.87 33.77
C ALA A 319 -10.21 13.71 32.48
N SER A 320 -9.91 12.69 31.66
CA SER A 320 -10.72 12.31 30.50
C SER A 320 -12.11 11.80 30.90
N PHE A 321 -12.19 11.02 31.98
CA PHE A 321 -13.45 10.56 32.56
C PHE A 321 -14.24 11.73 33.15
N ASP A 322 -13.59 12.62 33.92
CA ASP A 322 -14.23 13.82 34.47
C ASP A 322 -14.82 14.72 33.37
N ALA A 323 -14.10 14.90 32.26
CA ALA A 323 -14.59 15.66 31.10
C ALA A 323 -15.81 15.02 30.43
N MET A 324 -15.89 13.69 30.37
CA MET A 324 -17.08 12.98 29.89
C MET A 324 -18.24 13.08 30.88
N MET A 325 -17.98 13.02 32.18
CA MET A 325 -19.00 13.23 33.21
C MET A 325 -19.55 14.66 33.21
N GLU A 326 -18.70 15.68 33.04
CA GLU A 326 -19.14 17.07 32.85
C GLU A 326 -20.02 17.21 31.61
N LEU A 327 -19.67 16.54 30.50
CA LEU A 327 -20.47 16.52 29.28
C LEU A 327 -21.83 15.84 29.49
N LEU A 328 -21.87 14.62 30.04
CA LEU A 328 -23.09 13.85 30.23
C LEU A 328 -24.04 14.54 31.21
N ASN A 329 -23.53 15.02 32.35
CA ASN A 329 -24.32 15.81 33.29
C ASN A 329 -24.85 17.11 32.66
N PHE A 330 -24.07 17.77 31.79
CA PHE A 330 -24.57 18.93 31.07
C PHE A 330 -25.69 18.58 30.08
N GLN A 331 -25.57 17.47 29.32
CA GLN A 331 -26.62 17.06 28.37
C GLN A 331 -27.91 16.67 29.08
N PHE A 332 -27.81 15.82 30.09
CA PHE A 332 -28.94 15.21 30.82
C PHE A 332 -29.32 15.98 32.10
N TYR A 333 -28.98 17.27 32.21
CA TYR A 333 -29.33 18.16 33.33
C TYR A 333 -28.92 17.65 34.72
N GLY A 334 -27.90 16.80 34.82
CA GLY A 334 -27.45 16.13 36.05
C GLY A 334 -28.34 14.97 36.50
N ILE A 335 -29.30 14.51 35.68
CA ILE A 335 -30.20 13.40 36.00
C ILE A 335 -29.45 12.07 35.82
N HIS A 336 -29.02 11.49 36.94
CA HIS A 336 -28.22 10.26 36.98
C HIS A 336 -28.88 9.08 36.26
N GLU A 337 -30.21 8.95 36.33
CA GLU A 337 -30.96 7.88 35.65
C GLU A 337 -30.87 7.99 34.12
N GLU A 338 -30.98 9.20 33.56
CA GLU A 338 -30.83 9.43 32.12
C GLU A 338 -29.40 9.17 31.64
N VAL A 339 -28.40 9.59 32.43
CA VAL A 339 -26.98 9.29 32.17
C VAL A 339 -26.75 7.78 32.15
N SER A 340 -27.24 7.07 33.18
CA SER A 340 -27.12 5.60 33.27
C SER A 340 -27.82 4.90 32.10
N ALA A 341 -29.04 5.31 31.74
CA ALA A 341 -29.78 4.76 30.61
C ALA A 341 -29.05 5.00 29.28
N PHE A 342 -28.45 6.18 29.09
CA PHE A 342 -27.62 6.47 27.91
C PHE A 342 -26.38 5.56 27.85
N VAL A 343 -25.63 5.42 28.95
CA VAL A 343 -24.41 4.60 28.98
C VAL A 343 -24.73 3.12 28.78
N ASN A 344 -25.81 2.60 29.38
CA ASN A 344 -26.24 1.22 29.17
C ASN A 344 -26.71 0.95 27.72
N ASN A 345 -27.40 1.91 27.08
CA ASN A 345 -27.73 1.81 25.65
C ASN A 345 -26.47 1.83 24.76
N LEU A 346 -25.49 2.68 25.11
CA LEU A 346 -24.20 2.74 24.40
C LEU A 346 -23.41 1.43 24.56
N TYR A 347 -23.31 0.87 25.76
CA TYR A 347 -22.67 -0.42 26.01
C TYR A 347 -23.36 -1.54 25.21
N SER A 348 -24.68 -1.63 25.30
CA SER A 348 -25.49 -2.63 24.56
C SER A 348 -25.34 -2.52 23.04
N LEU A 349 -25.07 -1.31 22.53
CA LEU A 349 -24.76 -1.05 21.13
C LEU A 349 -23.34 -1.52 20.75
N VAL A 350 -22.32 -1.21 21.56
CA VAL A 350 -20.92 -1.61 21.32
C VAL A 350 -20.72 -3.14 21.39
N GLU A 351 -21.45 -3.81 22.28
CA GLU A 351 -21.47 -5.27 22.44
C GLU A 351 -22.43 -5.99 21.47
N LYS A 352 -23.17 -5.26 20.63
CA LYS A 352 -24.19 -5.84 19.72
C LYS A 352 -25.31 -6.62 20.44
N ALA A 353 -25.44 -6.48 21.76
CA ALA A 353 -26.38 -7.21 22.60
C ALA A 353 -27.85 -6.93 22.23
N ILE A 354 -28.14 -5.72 21.73
CA ILE A 354 -29.45 -5.36 21.18
C ILE A 354 -29.33 -5.30 19.64
N PRO A 355 -29.81 -6.31 18.89
CA PRO A 355 -29.63 -6.37 17.44
C PRO A 355 -30.49 -5.37 16.63
N LYS A 356 -31.17 -4.40 17.25
CA LYS A 356 -32.34 -3.70 16.67
C LYS A 356 -32.40 -2.16 16.74
N LYS A 357 -31.43 -1.46 17.35
CA LYS A 357 -31.52 0.01 17.52
C LYS A 357 -30.24 0.77 17.18
N ILE A 358 -30.26 1.47 16.05
CA ILE A 358 -29.04 1.85 15.34
C ILE A 358 -29.20 3.11 14.43
N ALA A 359 -28.12 3.81 14.08
CA ALA A 359 -28.14 5.17 13.53
C ALA A 359 -26.96 5.45 12.53
N TRP A 360 -27.11 5.78 11.24
CA TRP A 360 -26.10 5.46 10.19
C TRP A 360 -24.95 6.39 9.74
N LYS A 361 -24.05 6.05 8.75
CA LYS A 361 -23.32 6.99 7.81
C LYS A 361 -23.53 6.79 6.30
N SER A 362 -23.79 7.91 5.60
CA SER A 362 -23.83 8.14 4.14
C SER A 362 -22.76 7.33 3.44
N CYS A 363 -23.17 6.19 2.92
CA CYS A 363 -22.24 5.22 2.39
C CYS A 363 -22.35 5.23 0.87
N PRO A 364 -21.27 5.52 0.13
CA PRO A 364 -20.91 4.57 -0.90
C PRO A 364 -20.71 3.24 -0.18
N LEU A 365 -21.66 2.30 -0.34
CA LEU A 365 -21.97 1.12 0.51
C LEU A 365 -20.85 0.04 0.61
N ARG A 366 -19.64 0.46 0.28
CA ARG A 366 -18.34 -0.20 0.35
C ARG A 366 -17.71 -0.15 1.74
N ASP A 367 -17.83 0.98 2.44
CA ASP A 367 -17.07 1.23 3.68
C ASP A 367 -17.73 0.62 4.93
N THR A 368 -18.94 0.06 4.77
CA THR A 368 -19.75 -0.63 5.78
C THR A 368 -19.33 -2.07 6.05
N VAL A 369 -18.63 -2.70 5.11
CA VAL A 369 -18.30 -4.13 5.15
C VAL A 369 -17.04 -4.37 5.99
N GLY A 370 -17.03 -5.43 6.80
CA GLY A 370 -15.90 -5.72 7.70
C GLY A 370 -15.71 -4.67 8.79
N ARG A 371 -16.80 -4.08 9.31
CA ARG A 371 -16.79 -3.10 10.39
C ARG A 371 -17.53 -3.61 11.61
N ARG A 372 -16.98 -3.35 12.80
CA ARG A 372 -17.64 -3.58 14.09
C ARG A 372 -18.74 -2.55 14.35
N ILE A 373 -18.42 -1.28 14.13
CA ILE A 373 -19.26 -0.10 14.37
C ILE A 373 -19.03 0.89 13.22
N LEU A 374 -20.06 1.67 12.91
CA LEU A 374 -20.15 2.65 11.82
C LEU A 374 -20.69 3.98 12.39
N VAL A 375 -20.48 5.15 11.76
CA VAL A 375 -20.80 6.47 12.38
C VAL A 375 -21.18 7.58 11.37
N TRP A 376 -22.44 8.10 11.26
CA TRP A 376 -22.70 9.39 10.56
C TRP A 376 -21.97 10.45 11.33
N ASN A 377 -21.23 11.24 10.59
CA ASN A 377 -21.29 12.67 10.77
C ASN A 377 -22.10 13.24 9.60
N GLU A 378 -23.14 14.02 9.89
CA GLU A 378 -23.97 14.80 8.96
C GLU A 378 -24.64 13.98 7.82
N PRO A 379 -25.90 13.54 8.02
CA PRO A 379 -26.69 12.87 7.01
C PRO A 379 -27.21 13.71 5.86
N ASN A 380 -27.13 13.10 4.68
CA ASN A 380 -28.00 13.37 3.55
C ASN A 380 -28.48 12.00 3.03
N CYS A 381 -29.79 11.82 2.89
CA CYS A 381 -30.42 10.58 2.49
C CYS A 381 -31.66 10.89 1.65
N GLU A 382 -31.71 10.34 0.45
CA GLU A 382 -32.91 10.43 -0.39
C GLU A 382 -34.01 9.49 0.16
N SER A 383 -35.27 9.85 -0.08
CA SER A 383 -36.43 9.05 0.34
C SER A 383 -36.45 7.65 -0.29
N SER A 384 -35.90 7.51 -1.49
CA SER A 384 -35.67 6.25 -2.21
C SER A 384 -34.81 5.25 -1.44
N ALA A 385 -33.91 5.73 -0.57
CA ALA A 385 -33.01 4.89 0.22
C ALA A 385 -33.58 4.51 1.59
N PHE A 386 -34.70 5.11 2.04
CA PHE A 386 -35.21 4.91 3.41
C PHE A 386 -35.53 3.46 3.74
N ASP A 387 -35.99 2.64 2.79
CA ASP A 387 -36.32 1.24 3.09
C ASP A 387 -35.06 0.37 3.29
N THR A 388 -33.98 0.63 2.54
CA THR A 388 -32.66 0.04 2.79
C THR A 388 -32.12 0.49 4.15
N VAL A 389 -32.28 1.78 4.49
CA VAL A 389 -31.84 2.34 5.77
C VAL A 389 -32.64 1.72 6.94
N LYS A 390 -33.95 1.49 6.80
CA LYS A 390 -34.78 0.79 7.80
C LYS A 390 -34.34 -0.65 8.03
N LYS A 391 -33.99 -1.41 6.98
CA LYS A 391 -33.42 -2.76 7.14
C LYS A 391 -32.15 -2.73 7.98
N ILE A 392 -31.22 -1.85 7.60
CA ILE A 392 -29.93 -1.75 8.29
C ILE A 392 -30.09 -1.32 9.75
N PHE A 393 -30.99 -0.38 10.06
CA PHE A 393 -31.23 0.06 11.45
C PHE A 393 -31.99 -1.01 12.25
N GLY A 394 -32.76 -1.87 11.57
CA GLY A 394 -33.39 -3.05 12.16
C GLY A 394 -32.43 -4.20 12.45
N GLY A 395 -31.17 -4.13 11.98
CA GLY A 395 -30.21 -5.23 12.05
C GLY A 395 -30.54 -6.38 11.09
N ASP A 396 -31.22 -6.08 9.98
CA ASP A 396 -31.43 -7.04 8.90
C ASP A 396 -30.15 -7.18 8.07
N VAL A 397 -29.88 -8.40 7.58
CA VAL A 397 -28.79 -8.66 6.65
C VAL A 397 -29.22 -8.24 5.25
N ASP A 398 -28.51 -7.30 4.63
CA ASP A 398 -28.84 -6.82 3.28
C ASP A 398 -27.62 -6.94 2.35
N SER A 399 -27.88 -7.34 1.10
CA SER A 399 -26.88 -7.38 0.04
C SER A 399 -26.78 -6.02 -0.63
N VAL A 400 -25.58 -5.48 -0.80
CA VAL A 400 -25.42 -4.13 -1.33
C VAL A 400 -24.43 -4.03 -2.47
N ALA A 401 -24.87 -3.35 -3.53
CA ALA A 401 -24.09 -3.10 -4.72
C ALA A 401 -22.91 -2.16 -4.43
N VAL A 402 -21.70 -2.70 -4.49
CA VAL A 402 -20.46 -1.95 -4.30
C VAL A 402 -19.83 -1.66 -5.66
N LYS A 403 -19.69 -0.38 -5.99
CA LYS A 403 -19.16 0.06 -7.28
C LYS A 403 -17.77 -0.55 -7.57
N TYR A 404 -17.67 -1.27 -8.68
CA TYR A 404 -16.47 -1.97 -9.15
C TYR A 404 -16.02 -3.22 -8.35
N THR A 405 -16.87 -3.77 -7.46
CA THR A 405 -16.69 -5.12 -6.91
C THR A 405 -17.96 -5.95 -7.11
N ALA A 406 -17.94 -7.21 -6.71
CA ALA A 406 -19.18 -7.96 -6.47
C ALA A 406 -19.99 -7.28 -5.35
N ASP A 407 -21.28 -7.59 -5.29
CA ASP A 407 -22.16 -7.19 -4.19
C ASP A 407 -21.62 -7.73 -2.87
N GLN A 408 -21.72 -6.93 -1.82
CA GLN A 408 -21.19 -7.27 -0.50
C GLN A 408 -22.31 -7.27 0.54
N THR A 409 -22.25 -8.21 1.47
CA THR A 409 -23.27 -8.37 2.51
C THR A 409 -22.93 -7.49 3.71
N ILE A 410 -23.87 -6.63 4.11
CA ILE A 410 -23.81 -5.94 5.41
C ILE A 410 -24.44 -6.88 6.45
N SER A 411 -23.65 -7.26 7.46
CA SER A 411 -24.10 -8.02 8.62
C SER A 411 -24.79 -7.13 9.66
N ARG A 412 -25.15 -7.68 10.82
CA ARG A 412 -25.71 -6.92 11.96
C ARG A 412 -24.67 -6.00 12.59
N THR A 413 -24.46 -4.85 11.98
CA THR A 413 -23.42 -3.90 12.35
C THR A 413 -24.02 -2.68 13.03
N PRO A 414 -23.66 -2.39 14.29
CA PRO A 414 -23.90 -1.12 14.95
C PRO A 414 -23.46 0.10 14.13
N VAL A 415 -24.22 1.17 14.25
CA VAL A 415 -24.13 2.41 13.49
C VAL A 415 -24.50 3.55 14.48
N ILE A 416 -23.76 4.67 14.55
CA ILE A 416 -24.08 5.88 15.36
C ILE A 416 -24.36 7.13 14.47
N VAL A 417 -25.53 7.80 14.55
CA VAL A 417 -25.76 9.10 13.86
C VAL A 417 -25.26 10.24 14.72
N LEU A 418 -24.45 11.10 14.11
CA LEU A 418 -24.23 12.48 14.52
C LEU A 418 -24.80 13.40 13.43
N SER A 419 -25.67 14.34 13.79
CA SER A 419 -26.30 15.28 12.85
C SER A 419 -26.68 16.58 13.56
N ASN A 420 -26.59 17.69 12.84
CA ASN A 420 -27.12 18.99 13.28
C ASN A 420 -28.62 19.18 12.94
N ASN A 421 -29.16 18.35 12.04
CA ASN A 421 -30.53 18.39 11.55
C ASN A 421 -31.25 17.05 11.78
N GLU A 422 -32.58 17.04 11.90
CA GLU A 422 -33.39 15.82 11.80
C GLU A 422 -33.42 15.35 10.33
N VAL A 423 -32.80 14.21 10.02
CA VAL A 423 -32.71 13.69 8.63
C VAL A 423 -33.56 12.45 8.37
N PHE A 424 -34.05 11.79 9.42
CA PHE A 424 -35.00 10.68 9.30
C PHE A 424 -36.40 11.19 9.65
N PRO A 425 -37.44 10.74 8.93
CA PRO A 425 -38.81 11.09 9.29
C PRO A 425 -39.13 10.56 10.69
N ASP A 426 -39.99 11.28 11.40
CA ASP A 426 -40.52 10.86 12.70
C ASP A 426 -41.70 9.88 12.50
N ASP A 427 -41.41 8.76 11.83
CA ASP A 427 -42.35 7.68 11.60
C ASP A 427 -42.09 6.49 12.55
N GLU A 428 -43.11 5.67 12.76
CA GLU A 428 -43.04 4.50 13.63
C GLU A 428 -41.93 3.51 13.21
N ALA A 429 -41.66 3.39 11.89
CA ALA A 429 -40.67 2.45 11.39
C ALA A 429 -39.24 2.85 11.77
N PHE A 430 -38.89 4.14 11.73
CA PHE A 430 -37.62 4.62 12.25
C PHE A 430 -37.61 4.65 13.78
N ASN A 431 -38.69 5.05 14.44
CA ASN A 431 -38.75 5.21 15.90
C ASN A 431 -38.54 3.89 16.66
N HIS A 432 -39.03 2.76 16.15
CA HIS A 432 -38.71 1.44 16.73
C HIS A 432 -37.28 0.97 16.51
N ARG A 433 -36.53 1.61 15.59
CA ARG A 433 -35.21 1.18 15.11
C ARG A 433 -34.05 2.12 15.49
N MET A 434 -34.30 3.21 16.22
CA MET A 434 -33.24 4.10 16.69
C MET A 434 -33.53 4.66 18.08
N TRP A 435 -32.48 5.09 18.76
CA TRP A 435 -32.58 6.04 19.87
C TRP A 435 -32.17 7.41 19.35
N ARG A 436 -32.96 8.46 19.62
CA ARG A 436 -32.62 9.85 19.29
C ARG A 436 -32.20 10.59 20.56
N TYR A 437 -31.03 11.20 20.51
CA TYR A 437 -30.50 12.05 21.59
C TYR A 437 -30.25 13.45 21.04
N LYS A 438 -30.82 14.48 21.69
CA LYS A 438 -30.64 15.88 21.28
C LYS A 438 -29.54 16.53 22.11
N TRP A 439 -28.39 16.71 21.48
CA TRP A 439 -27.20 17.29 22.12
C TRP A 439 -27.23 18.81 22.01
N ARG A 440 -26.93 19.48 23.12
CA ARG A 440 -26.76 20.93 23.21
C ARG A 440 -25.28 21.26 23.17
N ALA A 441 -24.93 22.41 22.58
CA ALA A 441 -23.56 22.91 22.66
C ALA A 441 -23.13 23.06 24.12
N CYS A 442 -21.96 22.52 24.47
CA CYS A 442 -21.41 22.56 25.83
C CYS A 442 -20.13 23.43 25.85
N PRO A 443 -20.25 24.77 25.99
CA PRO A 443 -19.10 25.67 26.07
C PRO A 443 -18.03 25.32 27.12
N PRO A 444 -18.37 24.79 28.33
CA PRO A 444 -17.37 24.45 29.34
C PRO A 444 -16.26 23.50 28.86
N LEU A 445 -16.55 22.61 27.91
CA LEU A 445 -15.58 21.63 27.41
C LEU A 445 -14.46 22.23 26.54
N LYS A 446 -14.57 23.50 26.12
CA LYS A 446 -13.52 24.20 25.36
C LYS A 446 -12.17 24.28 26.10
N LYS A 447 -12.17 24.10 27.42
CA LYS A 447 -10.96 24.07 28.27
C LYS A 447 -10.16 22.76 28.16
N TYR A 448 -10.78 21.68 27.68
CA TYR A 448 -10.19 20.34 27.66
C TYR A 448 -9.43 20.05 26.36
N LYS A 449 -8.45 19.14 26.44
CA LYS A 449 -7.77 18.56 25.27
C LYS A 449 -8.55 17.33 24.77
N LYS A 450 -7.95 16.56 23.86
CA LYS A 450 -8.55 15.33 23.34
C LYS A 450 -8.67 14.28 24.47
N ILE A 451 -9.86 13.71 24.63
CA ILE A 451 -10.19 12.71 25.64
C ILE A 451 -9.44 11.40 25.34
N HIS A 452 -8.88 10.75 26.36
CA HIS A 452 -8.19 9.47 26.24
C HIS A 452 -9.19 8.32 25.98
N PRO A 453 -9.01 7.47 24.95
CA PRO A 453 -9.98 6.43 24.59
C PRO A 453 -10.32 5.45 25.73
N MET A 454 -9.34 5.10 26.58
CA MET A 454 -9.56 4.18 27.72
C MET A 454 -10.44 4.74 28.83
N ALA A 455 -10.74 6.05 28.85
CA ALA A 455 -11.68 6.58 29.82
C ALA A 455 -13.11 6.08 29.58
N LEU A 456 -13.43 5.59 28.38
CA LEU A 456 -14.71 4.94 28.07
C LEU A 456 -14.90 3.66 28.90
N VAL A 457 -13.82 2.95 29.24
CA VAL A 457 -13.86 1.76 30.11
C VAL A 457 -14.33 2.17 31.51
N LEU A 458 -13.73 3.22 32.09
CA LEU A 458 -14.17 3.75 33.40
C LEU A 458 -15.63 4.20 33.38
N LEU A 459 -16.11 4.74 32.25
CA LEU A 459 -17.52 5.10 32.09
C LEU A 459 -18.44 3.87 32.12
N PHE A 460 -18.07 2.78 31.45
CA PHE A 460 -18.82 1.53 31.54
C PHE A 460 -18.76 0.91 32.94
N ASP A 461 -17.57 0.82 33.54
CA ASP A 461 -17.37 0.28 34.90
C ASP A 461 -18.13 1.08 35.97
N THR A 462 -18.50 2.34 35.71
CA THR A 462 -19.28 3.20 36.62
C THR A 462 -20.80 2.99 36.52
N PHE A 463 -21.32 2.66 35.32
CA PHE A 463 -22.77 2.72 35.04
C PHE A 463 -23.39 1.41 34.55
N VAL A 464 -22.59 0.45 34.08
CA VAL A 464 -23.07 -0.85 33.59
C VAL A 464 -23.04 -1.85 34.74
N MET A 465 -24.17 -2.50 35.00
CA MET A 465 -24.29 -3.54 36.03
C MET A 465 -23.32 -4.70 35.72
N GLU A 466 -22.63 -5.20 36.75
CA GLU A 466 -21.61 -6.26 36.65
C GLU A 466 -22.16 -7.55 36.01
N GLU A 467 -23.44 -7.87 36.27
CA GLU A 467 -24.16 -9.00 35.66
C GLU A 467 -24.22 -8.91 34.12
N THR A 468 -24.43 -7.71 33.57
CA THR A 468 -24.40 -7.43 32.11
C THR A 468 -23.00 -7.59 31.51
N TYR A 469 -21.97 -7.30 32.31
CA TYR A 469 -20.56 -7.33 31.93
C TYR A 469 -20.01 -8.77 31.89
N VAL A 470 -20.48 -9.63 32.80
CA VAL A 470 -20.12 -11.06 32.84
C VAL A 470 -20.97 -11.89 31.85
N GLY A 471 -22.27 -11.58 31.72
CA GLY A 471 -23.18 -12.33 30.84
C GLY A 471 -22.81 -12.27 29.35
N THR A 472 -22.20 -11.17 28.90
CA THR A 472 -21.69 -11.03 27.52
C THR A 472 -20.50 -11.95 27.23
N HIS A 473 -19.68 -12.27 28.24
CA HIS A 473 -18.55 -13.19 28.09
C HIS A 473 -18.97 -14.68 28.04
N GLN A 474 -20.13 -15.04 28.60
CA GLN A 474 -20.66 -16.42 28.59
C GLN A 474 -21.47 -16.76 27.34
N LEU A 475 -21.97 -15.77 26.59
CA LEU A 475 -22.74 -15.99 25.35
C LEU A 475 -21.88 -16.25 24.10
N HIS A 476 -20.55 -16.17 24.23
CA HIS A 476 -19.58 -16.32 23.15
C HIS A 476 -18.56 -17.46 23.38
N GLN A 477 -18.75 -18.27 24.42
CA GLN A 477 -18.10 -19.58 24.61
C GLN A 477 -19.04 -20.70 24.17
#